data_AF-A0A1B3M1R6-F1
#
_entry.id   AF-A0A1B3M1R6-F1
#
_cell.length_a   1.000
_cell.length_b   1.000
_cell.length_c   1.000
_cell.angle_alpha   90.00
_cell.angle_beta   90.00
_cell.angle_gamma   90.00
#
_symmetry.space_group_name_H-M   'P 1'
#
loop_
_entity.id
_entity.type
_entity.pdbx_description
1 polymer ?
#
loop_
_entity_poly.entity_id
_entity_poly.type
_entity_poly.pdbx_seq_one_letter_code
_entity_poly.pdbx_strand_id
1 'polypeptide(L)'
;MERGEFYPRGQYPLPSAGMQKRAHFRMNHVNEPMPTVPRTPKTSPSASAADTQPVAASYEAALEELEQLVSQLDAGQLPLDQLLTRYQRGAELLAFCRARLEAVENQIKVLEGGELKSWDQP
;
A
#
# COMPACT_ATOMS: atom_id res chain seq x y z
N MET A 1 -5.58 -24.84 38.28
CA MET A 1 -5.92 -24.97 36.85
C MET A 1 -6.51 -23.66 36.36
N GLU A 2 -5.65 -22.70 36.01
CA GLU A 2 -6.06 -21.43 35.40
C GLU A 2 -6.06 -21.66 33.88
N ARG A 3 -7.23 -21.58 33.23
CA ARG A 3 -7.33 -21.76 31.78
C ARG A 3 -6.81 -20.52 31.07
N GLY A 4 -5.54 -20.55 30.68
CA GLY A 4 -5.01 -19.63 29.68
C GLY A 4 -5.70 -19.90 28.34
N GLU A 5 -6.55 -18.97 27.92
CA GLU A 5 -7.15 -18.96 26.58
C GLU A 5 -6.04 -18.68 25.56
N PHE A 6 -5.58 -19.74 24.94
CA PHE A 6 -4.66 -19.74 23.80
C PHE A 6 -5.42 -19.23 22.57
N TYR A 7 -5.25 -17.94 22.23
CA TYR A 7 -5.79 -17.37 21.01
C TYR A 7 -4.83 -17.65 19.83
N PRO A 8 -5.22 -18.46 18.82
CA PRO A 8 -4.41 -18.66 17.63
C PRO A 8 -4.40 -17.39 16.79
N ARG A 9 -3.21 -16.95 16.34
CA ARG A 9 -3.05 -15.84 15.38
C ARG A 9 -3.87 -16.14 14.12
N GLY A 10 -4.97 -15.44 13.94
CA GLY A 10 -5.78 -15.52 12.71
C GLY A 10 -7.28 -15.32 12.88
N GLN A 11 -7.83 -15.40 14.10
CA GLN A 11 -9.27 -15.31 14.30
C GLN A 11 -9.61 -14.27 15.39
N TYR A 12 -9.60 -12.98 15.01
CA TYR A 12 -10.29 -11.96 15.81
C TYR A 12 -11.75 -11.90 15.35
N PRO A 13 -12.73 -12.30 16.17
CA PRO A 13 -14.12 -12.08 15.83
C PRO A 13 -14.40 -10.57 15.87
N LEU A 14 -14.79 -10.00 14.72
CA LEU A 14 -15.34 -8.65 14.67
C LEU A 14 -16.67 -8.64 15.45
N PRO A 15 -16.92 -7.67 16.35
CA PRO A 15 -18.26 -7.46 16.86
C PRO A 15 -19.15 -6.99 15.71
N SER A 16 -20.18 -7.77 15.39
CA SER A 16 -21.23 -7.43 14.43
C SER A 16 -22.04 -6.24 14.94
N ALA A 17 -21.58 -5.04 14.60
CA ALA A 17 -22.30 -3.80 14.84
C ALA A 17 -23.59 -3.77 14.00
N GLY A 18 -24.72 -3.70 14.69
CA GLY A 18 -26.07 -3.77 14.15
C GLY A 18 -26.46 -2.61 13.24
N MET A 19 -27.50 -2.89 12.44
CA MET A 19 -28.24 -1.97 11.58
C MET A 19 -28.49 -0.58 12.20
N GLN A 20 -28.10 0.47 11.47
CA GLN A 20 -28.74 1.78 11.57
C GLN A 20 -29.44 2.11 10.25
N LYS A 21 -30.74 1.80 10.20
CA LYS A 21 -31.66 2.29 9.16
C LYS A 21 -31.79 3.80 9.34
N ARG A 22 -31.28 4.59 8.40
CA ARG A 22 -31.53 6.04 8.41
C ARG A 22 -32.49 6.39 7.28
N ALA A 23 -33.65 6.88 7.70
CA ALA A 23 -34.79 7.24 6.90
C ALA A 23 -34.46 8.33 5.87
N HIS A 24 -35.13 8.23 4.73
CA HIS A 24 -35.26 9.29 3.73
C HIS A 24 -35.80 10.56 4.39
N PHE A 25 -35.00 11.62 4.40
CA PHE A 25 -35.50 12.97 4.65
C PHE A 25 -35.25 13.82 3.40
N ARG A 26 -36.30 13.95 2.60
CA ARG A 26 -36.38 14.86 1.46
C ARG A 26 -37.10 16.11 1.94
N MET A 27 -36.42 17.26 1.99
CA MET A 27 -37.07 18.57 2.03
C MET A 27 -36.21 19.58 1.25
N ASN A 28 -36.66 19.87 0.03
CA ASN A 28 -36.35 21.12 -0.67
C ASN A 28 -37.14 22.25 0.00
N HIS A 29 -36.50 23.36 0.40
CA HIS A 29 -37.11 24.68 0.23
C HIS A 29 -36.12 25.86 0.39
N VAL A 30 -36.24 26.80 -0.56
CA VAL A 30 -35.82 28.21 -0.61
C VAL A 30 -34.37 28.58 -0.95
N ASN A 31 -34.29 29.21 -2.11
CA ASN A 31 -33.27 30.04 -2.73
C ASN A 31 -33.02 31.35 -1.96
N GLU A 32 -31.77 31.67 -1.60
CA GLU A 32 -31.34 33.07 -1.41
C GLU A 32 -29.98 33.33 -2.08
N PRO A 33 -29.82 34.47 -2.80
CA PRO A 33 -28.64 34.80 -3.58
C PRO A 33 -27.47 35.28 -2.71
N MET A 34 -26.26 35.00 -3.18
CA MET A 34 -25.00 35.29 -2.50
C MET A 34 -24.71 36.78 -2.30
N PRO A 35 -24.09 37.17 -1.17
CA PRO A 35 -23.10 38.23 -1.15
C PRO A 35 -21.68 37.63 -1.13
N THR A 36 -20.92 37.92 -2.17
CA THR A 36 -19.51 37.55 -2.33
C THR A 36 -18.66 38.26 -1.26
N VAL A 37 -17.99 37.50 -0.40
CA VAL A 37 -16.86 37.99 0.39
C VAL A 37 -15.59 37.27 -0.07
N PRO A 38 -14.61 37.96 -0.68
CA PRO A 38 -13.34 37.33 -1.04
C PRO A 38 -12.52 37.17 0.24
N ARG A 39 -12.64 36.01 0.90
CA ARG A 39 -11.66 35.55 1.87
C ARG A 39 -10.63 34.72 1.11
N THR A 40 -9.44 35.27 0.95
CA THR A 40 -8.25 34.50 0.57
C THR A 40 -7.81 33.65 1.76
N PRO A 41 -7.85 32.30 1.69
CA PRO A 41 -6.89 31.52 2.45
C PRO A 41 -5.56 31.55 1.70
N LYS A 42 -4.55 32.22 2.28
CA LYS A 42 -3.16 32.01 1.92
C LYS A 42 -2.80 30.60 2.39
N THR A 43 -3.13 29.60 1.58
CA THR A 43 -2.77 28.21 1.83
C THR A 43 -1.29 28.06 1.48
N SER A 44 -0.43 28.17 2.49
CA SER A 44 0.92 27.62 2.42
C SER A 44 0.80 26.14 2.07
N PRO A 45 1.45 25.63 1.02
CA PRO A 45 1.71 24.22 0.91
C PRO A 45 2.84 23.90 1.89
N SER A 46 2.51 23.79 3.18
CA SER A 46 3.37 23.07 4.13
C SER A 46 2.90 21.62 4.16
N ALA A 47 2.90 20.98 3.00
CA ALA A 47 3.06 19.55 2.95
C ALA A 47 4.55 19.31 3.20
N SER A 48 4.89 18.94 4.43
CA SER A 48 6.15 18.26 4.70
C SER A 48 6.27 17.18 3.63
N ALA A 49 7.27 17.31 2.77
CA ALA A 49 7.68 16.26 1.88
C ALA A 49 8.05 15.08 2.78
N ALA A 50 7.08 14.19 2.98
CA ALA A 50 7.30 12.91 3.58
C ALA A 50 8.40 12.26 2.75
N ASP A 51 9.47 11.93 3.45
CA ASP A 51 10.68 11.21 3.04
C ASP A 51 10.34 10.15 1.98
N THR A 52 10.26 10.57 0.72
CA THR A 52 10.04 9.66 -0.40
C THR A 52 11.42 9.18 -0.77
N GLN A 53 11.95 8.24 0.02
CA GLN A 53 13.16 7.57 -0.38
C GLN A 53 12.91 6.94 -1.75
N PRO A 54 13.77 7.23 -2.74
CA PRO A 54 13.56 6.76 -4.09
C PRO A 54 13.34 5.25 -4.05
N VAL A 55 12.23 4.81 -4.63
CA VAL A 55 11.99 3.40 -4.87
C VAL A 55 13.15 2.92 -5.74
N ALA A 56 13.87 1.90 -5.28
CA ALA A 56 15.08 1.44 -5.94
C ALA A 56 14.89 1.31 -7.46
N ALA A 57 15.83 1.85 -8.24
CA ALA A 57 15.66 1.99 -9.69
C ALA A 57 15.66 0.65 -10.45
N SER A 58 16.11 -0.44 -9.81
CA SER A 58 16.23 -1.77 -10.39
C SER A 58 15.76 -2.87 -9.43
N TYR A 59 15.40 -4.03 -9.98
CA TYR A 59 14.98 -5.20 -9.21
C TYR A 59 16.05 -5.62 -8.19
N GLU A 60 17.32 -5.71 -8.61
CA GLU A 60 18.40 -6.14 -7.74
C GLU A 60 18.65 -5.15 -6.60
N ALA A 61 18.59 -3.84 -6.89
CA ALA A 61 18.72 -2.82 -5.84
C ALA A 61 17.57 -2.89 -4.83
N ALA A 62 16.34 -3.15 -5.29
CA ALA A 62 15.18 -3.33 -4.40
C ALA A 62 15.31 -4.58 -3.53
N LEU A 63 15.85 -5.66 -4.10
CA LEU A 63 16.08 -6.92 -3.39
C LEU A 63 17.18 -6.76 -2.34
N GLU A 64 18.30 -6.13 -2.68
CA GLU A 64 19.41 -5.87 -1.74
C GLU A 64 18.94 -5.00 -0.57
N GLU A 65 18.17 -3.95 -0.83
CA GLU A 65 17.60 -3.10 0.22
C GLU A 65 16.66 -3.90 1.14
N LEU A 66 15.85 -4.79 0.58
CA LEU A 66 14.94 -5.65 1.34
C LEU A 66 15.71 -6.63 2.24
N GLU A 67 16.78 -7.26 1.74
CA GLU A 67 17.62 -8.17 2.51
C GLU A 67 18.32 -7.47 3.67
N GLN A 68 18.83 -6.26 3.44
CA GLN A 68 19.44 -5.44 4.49
C GLN A 68 18.42 -5.05 5.55
N LEU A 69 17.19 -4.72 5.14
CA LEU A 69 16.11 -4.36 6.06
C LEU A 69 15.69 -5.56 6.92
N VAL A 70 15.49 -6.73 6.31
CA VAL A 70 15.13 -7.97 7.03
C VAL A 70 16.24 -8.35 8.01
N SER A 71 17.50 -8.24 7.61
CA SER A 71 18.65 -8.52 8.49
C SER A 71 18.67 -7.61 9.72
N GLN A 72 18.32 -6.32 9.56
CA GLN A 72 18.21 -5.37 10.67
C GLN A 72 17.02 -5.69 11.60
N LEU A 73 15.89 -6.13 11.03
CA LEU A 73 14.72 -6.55 11.82
C LEU A 73 15.01 -7.82 12.62
N ASP A 74 15.69 -8.80 12.03
CA ASP A 74 16.04 -10.08 12.67
C ASP A 74 17.07 -9.89 13.79
N ALA A 75 18.02 -8.95 13.60
CA ALA A 75 18.96 -8.57 14.64
C ALA A 75 18.29 -7.96 15.89
N GLY A 76 17.03 -7.54 15.80
CA GLY A 76 16.29 -6.98 16.94
C GLY A 76 16.84 -5.64 17.46
N GLN A 77 17.75 -5.02 16.72
CA GLN A 77 18.45 -3.80 17.13
C GLN A 77 17.66 -2.51 16.86
N LEU A 78 16.44 -2.62 16.30
CA LEU A 78 15.65 -1.46 15.91
C LEU A 78 14.80 -0.91 17.06
N PRO A 79 14.80 0.42 17.27
CA PRO A 79 13.88 1.05 18.21
C PRO A 79 12.44 0.89 17.72
N LEU A 80 11.50 0.79 18.66
CA LEU A 80 10.07 0.57 18.38
C LEU A 80 9.48 1.57 17.38
N ASP A 81 9.89 2.84 17.48
CA ASP A 81 9.44 3.92 16.59
C ASP A 81 9.83 3.68 15.12
N GLN A 82 10.94 2.99 14.87
CA GLN A 82 11.44 2.71 13.53
C GLN A 82 10.91 1.39 12.94
N LEU A 83 10.38 0.49 13.78
CA LEU A 83 9.89 -0.82 13.33
C LEU A 83 8.76 -0.68 12.31
N LEU A 84 7.82 0.22 12.57
CA LEU A 84 6.68 0.42 11.67
C LEU A 84 7.11 0.99 10.32
N THR A 85 7.97 1.99 10.33
CA THR A 85 8.52 2.62 9.12
C THR A 85 9.28 1.60 8.27
N ARG A 86 10.09 0.76 8.90
CA ARG A 86 10.88 -0.28 8.21
C ARG A 86 10.00 -1.39 7.66
N TYR A 87 8.98 -1.80 8.41
CA TYR A 87 7.99 -2.73 7.89
C TYR A 87 7.26 -2.19 6.66
N GLN A 88 6.83 -0.92 6.68
CA GLN A 88 6.19 -0.27 5.53
C GLN A 88 7.10 -0.25 4.31
N ARG A 89 8.36 0.17 4.49
CA ARG A 89 9.35 0.17 3.40
C ARG A 89 9.58 -1.24 2.84
N GLY A 90 9.68 -2.25 3.71
CA GLY A 90 9.79 -3.64 3.27
C GLY A 90 8.58 -4.11 2.44
N ALA A 91 7.37 -3.69 2.82
CA ALA A 91 6.16 -3.99 2.05
C ALA A 91 6.16 -3.32 0.67
N GLU A 92 6.64 -2.08 0.56
CA GLU A 92 6.80 -1.36 -0.71
C GLU A 92 7.81 -2.05 -1.63
N LEU A 93 8.99 -2.41 -1.11
CA LEU A 93 10.03 -3.12 -1.86
C LEU A 93 9.51 -4.48 -2.36
N LEU A 94 8.80 -5.22 -1.52
CA LEU A 94 8.21 -6.51 -1.91
C LEU A 94 7.16 -6.35 -3.01
N ALA A 95 6.31 -5.32 -2.91
CA ALA A 95 5.31 -5.02 -3.93
C ALA A 95 5.97 -4.67 -5.27
N PHE A 96 7.05 -3.87 -5.23
CA PHE A 96 7.83 -3.55 -6.42
C PHE A 96 8.45 -4.78 -7.07
N CYS A 97 9.10 -5.66 -6.29
CA CYS A 97 9.71 -6.88 -6.80
C CYS A 97 8.68 -7.78 -7.50
N ARG A 98 7.50 -7.97 -6.90
CA ARG A 98 6.40 -8.74 -7.49
C ARG A 98 5.90 -8.14 -8.79
N ALA A 99 5.65 -6.83 -8.81
CA ALA A 99 5.18 -6.13 -10.00
C ALA A 99 6.18 -6.26 -11.16
N ARG A 100 7.49 -6.24 -10.86
CA ARG A 100 8.53 -6.40 -11.88
C ARG A 100 8.52 -7.81 -12.49
N LEU A 101 8.39 -8.84 -11.66
CA LEU A 101 8.28 -10.23 -12.13
C LEU A 101 7.03 -10.43 -12.99
N GLU A 102 5.88 -9.92 -12.53
CA GLU A 102 4.62 -9.99 -13.28
C GLU A 102 4.72 -9.30 -14.64
N ALA A 103 5.38 -8.14 -14.70
CA ALA A 103 5.61 -7.44 -15.97
C ALA A 103 6.46 -8.27 -16.94
N VAL A 104 7.51 -8.93 -16.45
CA VAL A 104 8.37 -9.82 -17.27
C VAL A 104 7.59 -11.06 -17.73
N GLU A 105 6.82 -11.69 -16.84
CA GLU A 105 5.97 -12.83 -17.20
C GLU A 105 4.95 -12.46 -18.29
N ASN A 106 4.34 -11.28 -18.18
CA ASN A 106 3.40 -10.80 -19.20
C ASN A 106 4.09 -10.54 -20.54
N GLN A 107 5.31 -10.01 -20.53
CA GLN A 107 6.11 -9.85 -21.75
C GLN A 107 6.42 -11.20 -22.40
N ILE A 108 6.80 -12.21 -21.62
CA ILE A 108 7.03 -13.57 -22.12
C ILE A 108 5.76 -14.14 -22.76
N LYS A 109 4.62 -14.04 -22.09
CA LYS A 109 3.33 -14.54 -22.62
C LYS A 109 2.94 -13.87 -23.94
N VAL A 110 3.22 -12.57 -24.10
CA VAL A 110 2.99 -11.85 -25.36
C VAL A 110 3.92 -12.36 -26.46
N LEU A 111 5.19 -12.63 -26.15
CA LEU A 111 6.15 -13.20 -27.11
C LEU A 111 5.76 -14.63 -27.52
N GLU A 112 5.33 -15.47 -26.57
CA GLU A 112 4.85 -16.83 -26.85
C GLU A 112 3.55 -16.84 -27.66
N GLY A 113 2.62 -15.94 -27.34
CA GLY A 113 1.35 -15.80 -28.07
C GLY A 113 1.46 -15.07 -29.41
N GLY A 114 2.52 -14.27 -29.62
CA GLY A 114 2.76 -13.48 -30.82
C GLY A 114 3.73 -14.12 -31.81
N GLU A 115 4.79 -14.79 -31.34
CA GLU A 115 5.89 -15.20 -32.21
C GLU A 115 6.77 -16.31 -31.61
N LEU A 116 6.21 -17.50 -31.43
CA LEU A 116 7.00 -18.74 -31.59
C LEU A 116 6.61 -19.43 -32.90
N LYS A 117 6.72 -18.68 -34.01
CA LYS A 117 6.67 -19.28 -35.33
C LYS A 117 8.08 -19.74 -35.73
N SER A 118 8.26 -21.05 -35.62
CA SER A 118 9.24 -21.88 -36.33
C SER A 118 10.70 -21.42 -36.27
N TRP A 119 11.39 -21.74 -35.17
CA TRP A 119 12.83 -21.97 -35.20
C TRP A 119 13.09 -23.44 -35.54
N ASP A 120 12.80 -23.82 -36.78
CA ASP A 120 13.28 -25.05 -37.38
C ASP A 120 13.62 -24.71 -38.84
N GLN A 121 14.92 -24.70 -39.15
CA GLN A 121 15.53 -25.39 -40.31
C GLN A 121 16.96 -24.92 -40.59
N PRO A 122 17.83 -25.77 -41.18
CA PRO A 122 17.53 -26.97 -41.99
C PRO A 122 17.33 -28.28 -41.24
#